data_AF-A0A0Q5NAQ1-F1
#
_entry.id   AF-A0A0Q5NAQ1-F1
#
_cell.length_a   1.000
_cell.length_b   1.000
_cell.length_c   1.000
_cell.angle_alpha   90.00
_cell.angle_beta   90.00
_cell.angle_gamma   90.00
#
_symmetry.space_group_name_H-M   'P 1'
#
loop_
_entity.id
_entity.type
_entity.pdbx_description
1 polymer ?
#
loop_
_entity_poly.entity_id
_entity_poly.type
_entity_poly.pdbx_seq_one_letter_code
_entity_poly.pdbx_strand_id
1 'polypeptide(L)'
;MDRSWISSWGWVALALINAGLAEQKNRTRLGWFLGSLLIGPVATAYIVFAAPAPPADDLVATPRRAPGDPGYVILGVGLTIVALATLPAIRAAVSAEAPPGAW
;
A
#
# COMPACT_ATOMS: atom_id res chain seq x y z
N MET A 1 -8.73 -28.78 3.26
CA MET A 1 -8.37 -27.36 3.42
C MET A 1 -7.82 -26.87 2.11
N ASP A 2 -8.58 -26.02 1.45
CA ASP A 2 -8.40 -25.65 0.05
C ASP A 2 -7.47 -24.44 0.05
N ARG A 3 -6.43 -24.40 -0.79
CA ARG A 3 -5.36 -23.38 -0.69
C ARG A 3 -5.84 -21.92 -0.79
N SER A 4 -7.10 -21.70 -1.19
CA SER A 4 -7.75 -20.38 -1.24
C SER A 4 -7.79 -19.65 0.10
N TRP A 5 -7.82 -20.36 1.23
CA TRP A 5 -7.83 -19.71 2.55
C TRP A 5 -6.52 -18.95 2.83
N ILE A 6 -5.38 -19.46 2.37
CA ILE A 6 -4.07 -18.80 2.48
C ILE A 6 -4.03 -17.53 1.62
N SER A 7 -4.71 -17.52 0.48
CA SER A 7 -4.76 -16.35 -0.40
C SER A 7 -5.50 -15.18 0.26
N SER A 8 -6.67 -15.41 0.84
CA SER A 8 -7.47 -14.34 1.47
C SER A 8 -6.93 -13.92 2.82
N TRP A 9 -6.63 -14.87 3.71
CA TRP A 9 -6.12 -14.57 5.06
C TRP A 9 -4.66 -14.14 5.05
N GLY A 10 -3.85 -14.67 4.13
CA GLY A 10 -2.46 -14.24 3.94
C GLY A 10 -2.37 -12.79 3.49
N TRP A 11 -3.32 -12.32 2.67
CA TRP A 11 -3.38 -10.92 2.24
C TRP A 11 -3.69 -9.96 3.39
N VAL A 12 -4.68 -10.31 4.23
CA VAL A 12 -5.03 -9.51 5.42
C VAL A 12 -3.89 -9.50 6.44
N ALA A 13 -3.22 -10.64 6.64
CA ALA A 13 -2.06 -10.74 7.51
C ALA A 13 -0.90 -9.86 7.01
N LEU A 14 -0.63 -9.86 5.69
CA LEU A 14 0.36 -8.97 5.08
C LEU A 14 0.00 -7.49 5.28
N ALA A 15 -1.27 -7.11 5.12
CA ALA A 15 -1.72 -5.75 5.36
C ALA A 15 -1.51 -5.31 6.82
N LEU A 16 -1.73 -6.21 7.78
CA LEU A 16 -1.51 -5.95 9.20
C LEU A 16 -0.01 -5.82 9.55
N ILE A 17 0.84 -6.68 8.97
CA ILE A 17 2.31 -6.59 9.13
C ILE A 17 2.82 -5.26 8.59
N ASN A 18 2.35 -4.83 7.41
CA ASN A 18 2.70 -3.54 6.83
C ASN A 18 2.29 -2.36 7.72
N ALA A 19 1.09 -2.41 8.32
CA ALA A 19 0.64 -1.39 9.25
C ALA A 19 1.54 -1.28 10.48
N GLY A 20 2.03 -2.42 11.01
CA GLY A 20 3.00 -2.46 12.09
C GLY A 20 4.37 -1.89 11.70
N LEU A 21 4.88 -2.23 10.52
CA LEU A 21 6.14 -1.67 10.01
C LEU A 21 6.06 -0.15 9.78
N ALA A 22 4.91 0.35 9.36
CA ALA A 22 4.68 1.78 9.17
C ALA A 22 4.66 2.54 10.51
N GLU A 23 4.06 1.94 11.55
CA GLU A 23 4.05 2.52 12.91
C GLU A 23 5.48 2.72 13.44
N GLN A 24 6.34 1.73 13.25
CA GLN A 24 7.76 1.79 13.64
C GLN A 24 8.54 2.92 12.94
N LYS A 25 8.00 3.47 11.84
CA LYS A 25 8.57 4.57 11.07
C LYS A 25 7.85 5.91 11.30
N ASN A 26 7.15 6.06 12.43
CA ASN A 26 6.34 7.24 12.77
C ASN A 26 5.23 7.55 11.75
N ARG A 27 4.57 6.51 11.20
CA ARG A 27 3.47 6.66 10.23
C ARG A 27 2.17 6.07 10.76
N THR A 28 1.04 6.48 10.19
CA THR A 28 -0.29 6.11 10.67
C THR A 28 -0.65 4.65 10.36
N ARG A 29 -0.73 3.79 11.37
CA ARG A 29 -1.12 2.37 11.24
C ARG A 29 -2.34 2.14 10.36
N LEU A 30 -3.44 2.85 10.65
CA LEU A 30 -4.72 2.61 9.99
C LEU A 30 -4.69 3.00 8.51
N GLY A 31 -4.01 4.10 8.17
CA GLY A 31 -3.83 4.51 6.77
C GLY A 31 -3.03 3.49 5.98
N TRP A 32 -1.97 2.93 6.59
CA TRP A 32 -1.13 1.92 5.97
C TRP A 32 -1.77 0.53 5.91
N PHE A 33 -2.64 0.19 6.87
CA PHE A 33 -3.47 -1.02 6.83
C PHE A 33 -4.44 -0.98 5.63
N LEU A 34 -5.23 0.09 5.53
CA LEU A 34 -6.20 0.26 4.45
C LEU A 34 -5.52 0.39 3.08
N GLY A 35 -4.40 1.11 3.02
CA GLY A 35 -3.57 1.19 1.80
C GLY A 35 -2.99 -0.18 1.40
N SER A 36 -2.54 -0.99 2.36
CA SER A 36 -2.02 -2.34 2.06
C SER A 36 -3.12 -3.31 1.64
N LEU A 37 -4.34 -3.13 2.12
CA LEU A 37 -5.49 -3.94 1.70
C LEU A 37 -5.78 -3.75 0.20
N LEU A 38 -5.58 -2.53 -0.31
CA LEU A 38 -5.80 -2.15 -1.72
C LEU A 38 -4.61 -2.41 -2.65
N ILE A 39 -3.37 -2.17 -2.18
CA ILE A 39 -2.16 -2.15 -3.03
C ILE A 39 -1.22 -3.35 -2.73
N GLY A 40 -1.53 -4.15 -1.70
CA GLY A 40 -0.84 -5.41 -1.45
C GLY A 40 0.65 -5.28 -1.12
N PRO A 41 1.51 -6.18 -1.66
CA PRO A 41 2.97 -6.19 -1.44
C PRO A 41 3.69 -4.89 -1.80
N VAL A 42 3.09 -4.03 -2.63
CA VAL A 42 3.72 -2.77 -3.02
C VAL A 42 3.68 -1.73 -1.91
N ALA A 43 2.68 -1.79 -1.03
CA ALA A 43 2.70 -1.02 0.21
C ALA A 43 3.89 -1.45 1.09
N THR A 44 4.23 -2.75 1.12
CA THR A 44 5.40 -3.28 1.82
C THR A 44 6.70 -2.73 1.23
N ALA A 45 6.87 -2.82 -0.09
CA ALA A 45 8.06 -2.30 -0.77
C ALA A 45 8.26 -0.81 -0.46
N TYR A 46 7.18 -0.03 -0.50
CA TYR A 46 7.25 1.38 -0.14
C TYR A 46 7.66 1.61 1.32
N ILE A 47 7.03 0.93 2.29
CA ILE A 47 7.35 1.09 3.71
C ILE A 47 8.80 0.73 4.00
N VAL A 48 9.32 -0.34 3.40
CA VAL A 48 10.69 -0.83 3.63
C VAL A 48 11.71 0.17 3.09
N PHE A 49 11.55 0.64 1.85
CA PHE A 49 12.50 1.57 1.22
C PHE A 49 12.34 3.03 1.67
N ALA A 50 11.18 3.43 2.19
CA ALA A 50 10.97 4.78 2.67
C ALA A 50 11.77 5.04 3.96
N ALA A 51 12.48 6.17 4.00
CA ALA A 51 13.08 6.67 5.23
C ALA A 51 12.00 6.93 6.31
N PRO A 52 12.30 6.72 7.60
CA PRO A 52 11.42 7.09 8.70
C PRO A 52 10.95 8.54 8.58
N ALA A 53 9.70 8.81 8.93
CA ALA A 53 9.24 10.19 8.97
C ALA A 53 10.00 10.94 10.08
N PRO A 54 10.50 12.16 9.81
CA PRO A 54 11.11 12.98 10.84
C PRO A 54 10.12 13.19 12.00
N PRO A 55 10.61 13.23 13.25
CA PRO A 55 9.87 13.75 14.40
C PRO A 55 9.18 15.07 14.05
N ALA A 56 8.01 15.32 14.63
CA ALA A 56 7.23 16.54 14.37
C ALA A 56 8.05 17.82 14.63
N ASP A 57 8.98 17.75 15.58
CA ASP A 57 9.85 18.86 15.98
C ASP A 57 10.95 19.16 14.93
N ASP A 58 11.31 18.18 14.08
CA ASP A 58 12.32 18.31 13.02
C ASP A 58 11.75 18.88 11.70
N LEU A 59 10.42 18.93 11.58
CA LEU A 59 9.72 19.50 10.41
C LEU A 59 9.85 21.03 10.35
N VAL A 60 10.24 21.67 11.45
CA VAL A 60 10.53 23.10 11.50
C VAL A 60 11.91 23.42 10.91
N ALA A 61 12.84 22.46 10.91
CA ALA A 61 14.25 22.66 10.53
C ALA A 61 14.58 22.26 9.08
N THR A 62 13.72 21.49 8.41
CA THR A 62 14.02 20.98 7.05
C THR A 62 13.52 21.91 5.96
N PRO A 63 14.36 22.29 4.97
CA PRO A 63 13.90 23.02 3.80
C PRO A 63 12.82 22.20 3.07
N ARG A 64 11.62 22.77 2.91
CA ARG A 64 10.53 22.14 2.16
C ARG A 64 11.05 21.78 0.77
N ARG A 65 11.11 20.48 0.43
CA ARG A 65 11.42 20.06 -0.94
C ARG A 65 10.48 20.77 -1.90
N ALA A 66 11.05 21.41 -2.90
CA ALA A 66 10.28 22.21 -3.85
C ALA A 66 9.28 21.32 -4.62
N PRO A 67 8.06 21.80 -4.87
CA PRO A 67 7.17 21.18 -5.85
C PRO A 67 7.93 21.04 -7.18
N GLY A 68 8.15 19.80 -7.63
CA GLY A 68 8.97 19.50 -8.82
C GLY A 68 10.29 18.76 -8.54
N ASP A 69 10.60 18.40 -7.28
CA ASP A 69 11.71 17.48 -7.00
C ASP A 69 11.49 16.15 -7.78
N PRO A 70 12.46 15.71 -8.61
CA PRO A 70 12.36 14.47 -9.38
C PRO A 70 12.06 13.24 -8.52
N GLY A 71 12.39 13.26 -7.22
CA GLY A 71 12.00 12.21 -6.27
C GLY A 71 10.48 12.03 -6.14
N TYR A 72 9.69 13.12 -6.15
CA TYR A 72 8.22 13.02 -6.10
C TYR A 72 7.61 12.58 -7.43
N VAL A 73 8.23 12.94 -8.55
CA VAL A 73 7.78 12.53 -9.88
C VAL A 73 7.99 11.03 -10.08
N ILE A 74 9.17 10.51 -9.73
CA ILE A 74 9.48 9.07 -9.83
C ILE A 74 8.55 8.25 -8.93
N LEU A 75 8.29 8.74 -7.72
CA LEU A 75 7.44 8.07 -6.75
C LEU A 75 5.96 8.12 -7.17
N GLY A 76 5.49 9.25 -7.72
CA GLY A 76 4.15 9.39 -8.27
C GLY A 76 3.90 8.49 -9.49
N VAL A 77 4.86 8.42 -10.42
CA VAL A 77 4.80 7.53 -11.60
C VAL A 77 4.84 6.06 -11.18
N GLY A 78 5.72 5.70 -10.24
CA GLY A 78 5.80 4.33 -9.71
C GLY A 78 4.49 3.88 -9.07
N LEU A 79 3.85 4.75 -8.26
CA LEU A 79 2.56 4.45 -7.63
C LEU A 79 1.41 4.33 -8.63
N THR A 80 1.41 5.15 -9.70
CA THR A 80 0.37 5.05 -10.75
C THR A 80 0.51 3.78 -11.58
N ILE A 81 1.73 3.39 -11.96
CA ILE A 81 1.98 2.14 -12.68
C ILE A 81 1.54 0.93 -11.84
N VAL A 82 1.87 0.94 -10.55
CA VAL A 82 1.47 -0.11 -9.61
C VAL A 82 -0.04 -0.19 -9.47
N ALA A 83 -0.72 0.94 -9.29
CA ALA A 83 -2.17 0.98 -9.15
C ALA A 83 -2.86 0.48 -10.43
N LEU A 84 -2.33 0.81 -11.60
CA LEU A 84 -2.84 0.27 -12.87
C LEU A 84 -2.60 -1.23 -13.00
N ALA A 85 -1.47 -1.75 -12.51
CA ALA A 85 -1.15 -3.17 -12.54
C ALA A 85 -2.04 -4.01 -11.59
N THR A 86 -2.65 -3.41 -10.56
CA THR A 86 -3.54 -4.11 -9.63
C THR A 86 -5.01 -4.11 -10.08
N LEU A 87 -5.43 -3.20 -10.97
CA LEU A 87 -6.79 -3.14 -11.51
C LEU A 87 -7.33 -4.48 -12.08
N PRO A 88 -6.55 -5.30 -12.82
CA PRO A 88 -7.04 -6.58 -13.34
C PRO A 88 -7.35 -7.58 -12.23
N ALA A 89 -6.55 -7.59 -11.17
CA ALA A 89 -6.74 -8.46 -10.02
C ALA A 89 -7.95 -8.05 -9.18
N ILE A 90 -8.16 -6.73 -9.00
CA ILE A 90 -9.35 -6.19 -8.34
C ILE A 90 -10.60 -6.53 -9.16
N ARG A 91 -10.57 -6.31 -10.48
CA ARG A 91 -11.68 -6.65 -11.37
C ARG A 91 -11.98 -8.15 -11.33
N ALA A 92 -10.97 -9.00 -11.35
CA ALA A 92 -11.14 -10.45 -11.25
C ALA A 92 -11.78 -10.86 -9.91
N ALA A 93 -11.37 -10.24 -8.80
CA ALA A 93 -11.97 -10.48 -7.50
C ALA A 93 -13.45 -10.07 -7.47
N VAL A 94 -13.80 -8.88 -7.96
CA VAL A 94 -15.20 -8.40 -8.03
C VAL A 94 -16.05 -9.26 -8.97
N SER A 95 -15.47 -9.76 -10.07
CA SER A 95 -16.17 -10.62 -11.03
C SER A 95 -16.41 -12.04 -10.48
N ALA A 96 -15.58 -12.48 -9.54
CA ALA A 96 -15.72 -13.78 -8.88
C ALA A 96 -16.85 -13.80 -7.83
N GLU A 97 -17.31 -12.62 -7.39
CA GLU A 97 -18.44 -12.47 -6.46
C GLU A 97 -19.81 -12.53 -7.18
N ALA A 98 -19.85 -12.52 -8.51
CA ALA A 98 -21.11 -12.64 -9.24
C ALA A 98 -21.68 -14.06 -9.04
N PRO A 99 -22.92 -14.21 -8.52
CA PRO A 99 -23.48 -15.52 -8.27
C PRO A 99 -23.62 -16.30 -9.59
N PRO A 100 -23.33 -17.61 -9.60
CA PRO A 100 -23.46 -18.41 -10.81
C PRO A 100 -24.94 -18.42 -11.25
N GLY A 101 -25.25 -17.68 -12.32
CA GLY A 101 -26.60 -17.65 -12.92
C GLY A 101 -27.23 -16.27 -13.17
N ALA A 102 -26.52 -15.16 -13.01
CA ALA A 102 -27.04 -13.85 -13.45
C ALA A 102 -26.87 -13.69 -14.98
N TRP A 103 -27.90 -14.10 -15.72
CA TRP A 103 -28.14 -13.76 -17.13
C TRP A 103 -29.50 -13.09 -17.27
#